data_AF-A0A7Y4TFF4-F1
#
_entry.id   AF-A0A7Y4TFF4-F1
#
_cell.length_a   1.000
_cell.length_b   1.000
_cell.length_c   1.000
_cell.angle_alpha   90.00
_cell.angle_beta   90.00
_cell.angle_gamma   90.00
#
_symmetry.space_group_name_H-M   'P 1'
#
loop_
_entity.id
_entity.type
_entity.pdbx_description
1 polymer ?
#
loop_
_entity_poly.entity_id
_entity_poly.type
_entity_poly.pdbx_seq_one_letter_code
_entity_poly.pdbx_strand_id
1 'polypeptide(L)'
;MEADIAGAVRSQTRVLVTAALVEEAEAIGRLIHLHGRAGSATLTVLDLVRPAAHAHEGPGPQARRAILAVPSGAAVLLRGLETASATVQDLLWRATSALAPVHADDVAGRLAGCRLITVTAGDLHADVGAGLLREDLFYRLNVIHVRLPSPRVDAGLPVHTLSPTAGTATCC
;
A
#
# COMPACT_ATOMS: atom_id res chain seq x y z
N MET A 1 -11.56 11.62 -6.37
CA MET A 1 -11.48 10.14 -6.46
C MET A 1 -10.97 9.68 -7.83
N GLU A 2 -11.72 9.86 -8.93
CA GLU A 2 -11.30 9.34 -10.24
C GLU A 2 -10.01 10.00 -10.76
N ALA A 3 -9.86 11.32 -10.58
CA ALA A 3 -8.63 12.03 -10.91
C ALA A 3 -7.42 11.57 -10.07
N ASP A 4 -7.63 11.26 -8.79
CA ASP A 4 -6.59 10.78 -7.88
C ASP A 4 -6.13 9.38 -8.26
N ILE A 5 -7.08 8.49 -8.60
CA ILE A 5 -6.78 7.14 -9.12
C ILE A 5 -6.02 7.25 -10.44
N ALA A 6 -6.47 8.09 -11.37
CA ALA A 6 -5.80 8.27 -12.64
C ALA A 6 -4.39 8.88 -12.48
N GLY A 7 -4.21 9.78 -11.51
CA GLY A 7 -2.91 10.32 -11.11
C GLY A 7 -2.01 9.26 -10.48
N ALA A 8 -2.56 8.41 -9.60
CA ALA A 8 -1.87 7.27 -9.01
C ALA A 8 -1.40 6.31 -10.10
N VAL A 9 -2.26 5.93 -11.03
CA VAL A 9 -1.93 5.01 -12.13
C VAL A 9 -0.81 5.55 -13.01
N ARG A 10 -0.88 6.83 -13.42
CA ARG A 10 0.10 7.41 -14.35
C ARG A 10 1.47 7.74 -13.73
N SER A 11 1.53 7.89 -12.41
CA SER A 11 2.75 8.29 -11.70
C SER A 11 3.50 7.10 -11.07
N GLN A 12 4.80 7.30 -10.81
CA GLN A 12 5.62 6.41 -9.97
C GLN A 12 5.71 6.92 -8.53
N THR A 13 4.79 7.82 -8.18
CA THR A 13 4.73 8.43 -6.85
C THR A 13 4.13 7.46 -5.84
N ARG A 14 4.42 7.72 -4.56
CA ARG A 14 3.88 6.99 -3.41
C ARG A 14 2.38 7.23 -3.29
N VAL A 15 1.64 6.16 -3.04
CA VAL A 15 0.18 6.19 -2.95
C VAL A 15 -0.24 5.62 -1.61
N LEU A 16 -1.17 6.29 -0.93
CA LEU A 16 -1.88 5.74 0.21
C LEU A 16 -3.30 5.38 -0.25
N VAL A 17 -3.72 4.15 -0.01
CA VAL A 17 -5.08 3.67 -0.25
C VAL A 17 -5.75 3.37 1.09
N THR A 18 -6.91 3.96 1.32
CA THR A 18 -7.71 3.72 2.53
C THR A 18 -9.08 3.17 2.14
N ALA A 19 -9.52 2.11 2.79
CA ALA A 19 -10.83 1.49 2.57
C ALA A 19 -11.48 1.09 3.90
N ALA A 20 -12.68 0.49 3.85
CA ALA A 20 -13.32 -0.07 5.04
C ALA A 20 -12.64 -1.36 5.49
N LEU A 21 -12.17 -2.17 4.52
CA LEU A 21 -11.43 -3.39 4.74
C LEU A 21 -10.04 -3.31 4.09
N VAL A 22 -9.03 -3.90 4.72
CA VAL A 22 -7.66 -3.86 4.20
C VAL A 22 -7.55 -4.58 2.85
N GLU A 23 -8.33 -5.64 2.67
CA GLU A 23 -8.41 -6.43 1.44
C GLU A 23 -8.97 -5.59 0.26
N GLU A 24 -9.90 -4.68 0.52
CA GLU A 24 -10.43 -3.75 -0.49
C GLU A 24 -9.37 -2.73 -0.89
N ALA A 25 -8.68 -2.14 0.09
CA ALA A 25 -7.59 -1.20 -0.15
C ALA A 25 -6.46 -1.87 -0.95
N GLU A 26 -6.15 -3.12 -0.64
CA GLU A 26 -5.18 -3.92 -1.39
C GLU A 26 -5.64 -4.20 -2.81
N ALA A 27 -6.90 -4.60 -3.02
CA ALA A 27 -7.42 -4.84 -4.36
C ALA A 27 -7.24 -3.60 -5.25
N ILE A 28 -7.55 -2.41 -4.71
CA ILE A 28 -7.30 -1.15 -5.41
C ILE A 28 -5.81 -0.87 -5.59
N GLY A 29 -4.97 -1.10 -4.58
CA GLY A 29 -3.52 -0.96 -4.70
C GLY A 29 -2.93 -1.84 -5.81
N ARG A 30 -3.42 -3.08 -5.94
CA ARG A 30 -3.05 -4.01 -7.02
C ARG A 30 -3.51 -3.52 -8.38
N LEU A 31 -4.71 -2.95 -8.49
CA LEU A 31 -5.19 -2.35 -9.74
C LEU A 31 -4.36 -1.12 -10.14
N ILE A 32 -3.99 -0.27 -9.19
CA ILE A 32 -3.11 0.89 -9.42
C ILE A 32 -1.74 0.44 -9.93
N HIS A 33 -1.21 -0.66 -9.40
CA HIS A 33 0.01 -1.27 -9.92
C HIS A 33 -0.19 -1.80 -11.34
N LEU A 34 -1.17 -2.70 -11.53
CA LEU A 34 -1.45 -3.39 -12.80
C LEU A 34 -1.68 -2.43 -13.97
N HIS A 35 -2.41 -1.34 -13.74
CA HIS A 35 -2.69 -0.34 -14.76
C HIS A 35 -1.61 0.74 -14.87
N GLY A 36 -0.63 0.77 -13.96
CA GLY A 36 0.44 1.73 -13.96
C GLY A 36 1.55 1.42 -14.96
N ARG A 37 2.51 2.35 -15.10
CA ARG A 37 3.63 2.21 -16.07
C ARG A 37 4.51 0.98 -15.80
N ALA A 38 4.54 0.51 -14.56
CA ALA A 38 5.28 -0.68 -14.14
C ALA A 38 4.37 -1.90 -13.92
N GLY A 39 3.17 -1.93 -14.51
CA GLY A 39 2.15 -2.96 -14.23
C GLY A 39 2.55 -4.40 -14.58
N SER A 40 3.55 -4.58 -15.45
CA SER A 40 4.15 -5.89 -15.72
C SER A 40 5.27 -6.28 -14.74
N ALA A 41 5.74 -5.35 -13.91
CA ALA A 41 6.76 -5.63 -12.90
C ALA A 41 6.15 -6.38 -11.71
N THR A 42 7.00 -7.13 -11.00
CA THR A 42 6.59 -7.85 -9.80
C THR A 42 6.03 -6.89 -8.75
N LEU A 43 4.89 -7.25 -8.16
CA LEU A 43 4.33 -6.58 -6.99
C LEU A 43 4.60 -7.46 -5.76
N THR A 44 5.45 -6.98 -4.87
CA THR A 44 5.72 -7.67 -3.59
C THR A 44 4.81 -7.09 -2.51
N VAL A 45 4.04 -7.95 -1.84
CA VAL A 45 3.28 -7.54 -0.65
C VAL A 45 4.14 -7.72 0.58
N LEU A 46 4.21 -6.67 1.39
CA LEU A 46 4.89 -6.65 2.66
C LEU A 46 3.90 -6.33 3.77
N ASP A 47 3.64 -7.34 4.59
CA ASP A 47 2.88 -7.19 5.82
C ASP A 47 3.75 -6.55 6.90
N LEU A 48 3.37 -5.34 7.32
CA LEU A 48 4.02 -4.59 8.40
C LEU A 48 3.46 -4.94 9.78
N VAL A 49 2.36 -5.70 9.81
CA VAL A 49 1.71 -6.16 11.04
C VAL A 49 2.69 -6.95 11.88
N ARG A 50 2.86 -6.49 13.12
CA ARG A 50 3.80 -7.06 14.07
C ARG A 50 3.07 -7.49 15.34
N PRO A 51 3.29 -8.74 15.81
CA PRO A 51 2.88 -9.10 17.16
C PRO A 51 3.50 -8.13 18.17
N ALA A 52 2.73 -7.70 19.17
CA ALA A 52 3.17 -6.73 20.16
C ALA A 52 4.51 -7.12 20.84
N ALA A 53 4.74 -8.42 21.04
CA ALA A 53 5.98 -8.97 21.60
C ALA A 53 7.25 -8.58 20.80
N HIS A 54 7.12 -8.26 19.51
CA HIS A 54 8.23 -7.92 18.63
C HIS A 54 8.12 -6.49 18.07
N ALA A 55 7.36 -5.62 18.73
CA ALA A 55 7.11 -4.24 18.27
C ALA A 55 8.35 -3.33 18.32
N HIS A 56 9.39 -3.70 19.08
CA HIS A 56 10.65 -2.94 19.14
C HIS A 56 11.68 -3.40 18.11
N GLU A 57 11.47 -4.55 17.50
CA GLU A 57 12.37 -5.10 16.50
C GLU A 57 12.05 -4.55 15.11
N GLY A 58 13.07 -4.46 14.26
CA GLY A 58 12.91 -4.17 12.83
C GLY A 58 12.29 -5.36 12.08
N PRO A 59 12.17 -5.30 10.74
CA PRO A 59 11.57 -6.36 9.95
C PRO A 59 12.20 -7.72 10.25
N GLY A 60 11.39 -8.78 10.24
CA GLY A 60 11.85 -10.12 10.65
C GLY A 60 12.80 -10.69 9.60
N PRO A 61 13.60 -11.72 9.90
CA PRO A 61 14.53 -12.29 8.93
C PRO A 61 13.88 -12.63 7.58
N GLN A 62 12.67 -13.20 7.61
CA GLN A 62 11.86 -13.50 6.42
C GLN A 62 11.50 -12.23 5.63
N ALA A 63 10.97 -11.21 6.31
CA ALA A 63 10.59 -9.94 5.71
C ALA A 63 11.80 -9.20 5.14
N ARG A 64 12.95 -9.20 5.85
CA ARG A 64 14.20 -8.61 5.35
C ARG A 64 14.66 -9.29 4.06
N ARG A 65 14.65 -10.62 4.01
CA ARG A 65 14.98 -11.37 2.79
C ARG A 65 14.03 -11.04 1.65
N ALA A 66 12.73 -11.00 1.93
CA ALA A 66 11.72 -10.64 0.94
C ALA A 66 11.96 -9.23 0.37
N ILE A 67 12.22 -8.24 1.23
CA ILE A 67 12.51 -6.87 0.81
C ILE A 67 13.79 -6.82 -0.03
N LEU A 68 14.88 -7.44 0.43
CA LEU A 68 16.16 -7.41 -0.26
C LEU A 68 16.13 -8.07 -1.64
N ALA A 69 15.23 -9.05 -1.83
CA ALA A 69 15.00 -9.74 -3.10
C ALA A 69 14.11 -8.95 -4.09
N VAL A 70 13.45 -7.86 -3.65
CA VAL A 70 12.65 -7.02 -4.53
C VAL A 70 13.56 -6.38 -5.57
N PRO A 71 13.26 -6.43 -6.88
CA PRO A 71 14.05 -5.71 -7.88
C PRO A 71 13.90 -4.20 -7.72
N SER A 72 14.97 -3.45 -7.91
CA SER A 72 14.87 -1.99 -8.00
C SER A 72 13.95 -1.59 -9.14
N GLY A 73 13.09 -0.58 -8.92
CA GLY A 73 12.04 -0.16 -9.85
C GLY A 73 10.76 -1.00 -9.81
N ALA A 74 10.72 -2.09 -9.02
CA ALA A 74 9.48 -2.82 -8.76
C ALA A 74 8.57 -2.06 -7.78
N ALA A 75 7.36 -2.58 -7.60
CA ALA A 75 6.41 -2.04 -6.64
C ALA A 75 6.35 -2.89 -5.38
N VAL A 76 6.23 -2.23 -4.23
CA VAL A 76 6.01 -2.85 -2.93
C VAL A 76 4.70 -2.33 -2.37
N LEU A 77 3.80 -3.26 -2.05
CA LEU A 77 2.55 -2.98 -1.37
C LEU A 77 2.75 -3.16 0.13
N LEU A 78 2.59 -2.07 0.90
CA LEU A 78 2.75 -2.04 2.35
C LEU A 78 1.38 -2.18 3.01
N ARG A 79 1.18 -3.24 3.79
CA ARG A 79 -0.09 -3.51 4.50
C ARG A 79 0.10 -3.37 6.01
N GLY A 80 -0.85 -2.75 6.69
CA GLY A 80 -0.89 -2.71 8.15
C GLY A 80 0.02 -1.66 8.78
N LEU A 81 0.18 -0.50 8.12
CA LEU A 81 1.02 0.60 8.60
C LEU A 81 0.57 1.12 9.98
N GLU A 82 -0.73 1.08 10.27
CA GLU A 82 -1.34 1.43 11.55
C GLU A 82 -0.81 0.60 12.73
N THR A 83 -0.28 -0.60 12.47
CA THR A 83 0.32 -1.48 13.49
C THR A 83 1.85 -1.57 13.38
N ALA A 84 2.46 -0.71 12.55
CA ALA A 84 3.89 -0.75 12.31
C ALA A 84 4.66 -0.34 13.58
N SER A 85 5.57 -1.23 13.97
CA SER A 85 6.63 -1.03 14.96
C SER A 85 7.38 0.30 14.74
N ALA A 86 7.85 0.96 15.81
CA ALA A 86 8.64 2.18 15.70
C ALA A 86 9.90 1.98 14.84
N THR A 87 10.54 0.82 14.96
CA THR A 87 11.72 0.45 14.15
C THR A 87 11.37 0.27 12.68
N VAL A 88 10.17 -0.23 12.36
CA VAL A 88 9.64 -0.30 10.99
C VAL A 88 9.32 1.09 10.45
N GLN A 89 8.70 1.96 11.27
CA GLN A 89 8.44 3.34 10.90
C GLN A 89 9.74 4.09 10.59
N ASP A 90 10.79 3.90 11.40
CA ASP A 90 12.12 4.47 11.16
C ASP A 90 12.76 3.95 9.86
N LEU A 91 12.58 2.67 9.57
CA LEU A 91 13.06 2.06 8.33
C LEU A 91 12.36 2.66 7.10
N LEU A 92 11.03 2.79 7.14
CA LEU A 92 10.25 3.42 6.08
C LEU A 92 10.56 4.91 5.95
N TRP A 93 10.80 5.60 7.06
CA TRP A 93 11.23 6.99 7.06
C TRP A 93 12.57 7.15 6.33
N ARG A 94 13.57 6.30 6.64
CA ARG A 94 14.85 6.31 5.92
C ARG A 94 14.67 6.01 4.43
N ALA A 95 13.84 5.02 4.10
CA ALA A 95 13.56 4.66 2.71
C ALA A 95 12.87 5.79 1.91
N THR A 96 12.15 6.69 2.58
CA THR A 96 11.37 7.77 1.95
C THR A 96 11.99 9.16 2.14
N SER A 97 13.16 9.24 2.77
CA SER A 97 13.84 10.49 3.09
C SER A 97 15.04 10.72 2.19
N ALA A 98 15.07 11.88 1.53
CA ALA A 98 16.26 12.33 0.81
C ALA A 98 17.42 12.74 1.74
N LEU A 99 17.12 12.91 3.05
CA LEU A 99 18.08 13.37 4.05
C LEU A 99 18.83 12.21 4.72
N ALA A 100 18.38 10.97 4.53
CA ALA A 100 19.02 9.79 5.09
C ALA A 100 19.70 9.01 3.96
N PRO A 101 21.05 9.02 3.86
CA PRO A 101 21.73 8.20 2.88
C PRO A 101 21.45 6.72 3.18
N VAL A 102 21.07 5.98 2.15
CA VAL A 102 20.76 4.55 2.23
C VAL A 102 21.61 3.80 1.21
N HIS A 103 22.17 2.67 1.63
CA HIS A 103 22.87 1.78 0.72
C HIS A 103 21.84 0.97 -0.08
N ALA A 104 22.04 0.83 -1.39
CA ALA A 104 21.10 0.12 -2.28
C ALA A 104 20.87 -1.34 -1.87
N ASP A 105 21.85 -1.95 -1.18
CA ASP A 105 21.79 -3.33 -0.70
C ASP A 105 21.31 -3.47 0.76
N ASP A 106 20.98 -2.36 1.42
CA ASP A 106 20.26 -2.39 2.70
C ASP A 106 18.75 -2.34 2.46
N VAL A 107 17.96 -2.81 3.43
CA VAL A 107 16.51 -2.89 3.39
C VAL A 107 15.89 -1.52 3.07
N ALA A 108 16.38 -0.44 3.71
CA ALA A 108 15.86 0.90 3.48
C ALA A 108 16.20 1.41 2.06
N GLY A 109 17.41 1.15 1.56
CA GLY A 109 17.80 1.57 0.21
C GLY A 109 17.11 0.75 -0.87
N ARG A 110 16.85 -0.52 -0.61
CA ARG A 110 16.06 -1.34 -1.53
C ARG A 110 14.63 -0.81 -1.65
N LEU A 111 13.98 -0.47 -0.53
CA LEU A 111 12.65 0.15 -0.54
C LEU A 111 12.65 1.54 -1.20
N ALA A 112 13.71 2.33 -1.02
CA ALA A 112 13.85 3.66 -1.64
C ALA A 112 13.87 3.59 -3.17
N GLY A 113 14.40 2.51 -3.74
CA GLY A 113 14.41 2.25 -5.17
C GLY A 113 13.10 1.67 -5.71
N CYS A 114 12.09 1.44 -4.87
CA CYS A 114 10.81 0.83 -5.24
C CYS A 114 9.68 1.85 -5.24
N ARG A 115 8.64 1.58 -6.02
CA ARG A 115 7.35 2.28 -5.90
C ARG A 115 6.61 1.75 -4.67
N LEU A 116 6.29 2.62 -3.71
CA LEU A 116 5.55 2.22 -2.51
C LEU A 116 4.05 2.51 -2.66
N ILE A 117 3.24 1.48 -2.43
CA ILE A 117 1.77 1.56 -2.38
C ILE A 117 1.35 1.13 -0.98
N THR A 118 0.96 2.07 -0.14
CA THR A 118 0.50 1.79 1.22
C THR A 118 -1.00 1.53 1.21
N VAL A 119 -1.44 0.49 1.89
CA VAL A 119 -2.86 0.15 2.04
C VAL A 119 -3.21 0.00 3.51
N THR A 120 -4.37 0.52 3.90
CA THR A 120 -4.83 0.51 5.29
C THR A 120 -6.36 0.54 5.35
N ALA A 121 -6.93 -0.04 6.41
CA ALA A 121 -8.33 0.18 6.79
C ALA A 121 -8.49 1.22 7.91
N GLY A 122 -7.38 1.59 8.57
CA GLY A 122 -7.38 2.51 9.70
C GLY A 122 -7.36 3.98 9.28
N ASP A 123 -7.70 4.85 10.23
CA ASP A 123 -7.51 6.29 10.09
C ASP A 123 -6.10 6.66 10.56
N LEU A 124 -5.14 6.62 9.64
CA LEU A 124 -3.75 6.99 9.94
C LEU A 124 -3.59 8.44 10.42
N HIS A 125 -4.53 9.33 10.07
CA HIS A 125 -4.49 10.70 10.58
C HIS A 125 -4.84 10.74 12.07
N ALA A 126 -5.78 9.90 12.52
CA ALA A 126 -6.06 9.72 13.93
C ALA A 126 -4.87 9.09 14.67
N ASP A 127 -4.19 8.12 14.05
CA ASP A 127 -2.98 7.49 14.64
C ASP A 127 -1.82 8.48 14.80
N VAL A 128 -1.67 9.43 13.87
CA VAL A 128 -0.74 10.55 14.01
C VAL A 128 -1.12 11.44 15.20
N GLY A 129 -2.40 11.80 15.32
CA GLY A 129 -2.89 12.59 16.45
C GLY A 129 -2.72 11.91 17.81
N ALA A 130 -2.77 10.57 17.83
CA ALA A 130 -2.53 9.75 19.02
C ALA A 130 -1.03 9.47 19.31
N GLY A 131 -0.11 9.92 18.44
CA GLY A 131 1.33 9.66 18.57
C GLY A 131 1.74 8.21 18.29
N LEU A 132 0.87 7.40 17.65
CA LEU A 132 1.13 6.02 17.27
C LEU A 132 1.87 5.93 15.94
N LEU A 133 1.62 6.89 15.05
CA LEU A 133 2.28 7.01 13.75
C LEU A 133 3.07 8.31 13.68
N ARG A 134 4.31 8.23 13.18
CA ARG A 134 5.11 9.40 12.88
C ARG A 134 4.45 10.28 11.81
N GLU A 135 4.18 11.53 12.17
CA GLU A 135 3.57 12.53 11.28
C GLU A 135 4.37 12.71 9.98
N ASP A 136 5.69 12.81 10.09
CA ASP A 136 6.57 13.01 8.94
C ASP A 136 6.57 11.82 7.98
N LEU A 137 6.43 10.60 8.48
CA LEU A 137 6.26 9.39 7.68
C LEU A 137 4.91 9.38 6.98
N PHE A 138 3.83 9.73 7.69
CA PHE A 138 2.47 9.78 7.13
C PHE A 138 2.42 10.67 5.88
N TYR A 139 2.85 11.94 5.99
CA TYR A 139 2.83 12.86 4.85
C TYR A 139 3.77 12.46 3.71
N ARG A 140 4.85 11.73 4.00
CA ARG A 140 5.75 11.19 2.97
C ARG A 140 5.12 10.05 2.19
N LEU A 141 4.39 9.16 2.85
CA LEU A 141 3.70 8.07 2.15
C LEU A 141 2.42 8.56 1.46
N ASN A 142 1.74 9.53 2.06
CA ASN A 142 0.49 10.10 1.59
C ASN A 142 0.69 11.22 0.55
N VAL A 143 1.35 10.93 -0.57
CA VAL A 143 1.49 11.91 -1.67
C VAL A 143 0.25 11.94 -2.56
N ILE A 144 -0.31 10.76 -2.86
CA ILE A 144 -1.62 10.62 -3.49
C ILE A 144 -2.48 9.77 -2.57
N HIS A 145 -3.60 10.32 -2.10
CA HIS A 145 -4.56 9.61 -1.25
C HIS A 145 -5.74 9.10 -2.07
N VAL A 146 -5.90 7.79 -2.16
CA VAL A 146 -7.09 7.15 -2.71
C VAL A 146 -7.94 6.64 -1.57
N ARG A 147 -9.03 7.36 -1.26
CA ARG A 147 -10.00 6.93 -0.26
C ARG A 147 -11.20 6.27 -0.94
N LEU A 148 -11.40 5.00 -0.63
CA LEU A 148 -12.60 4.28 -1.01
C LEU A 148 -13.71 4.65 -0.01
N PRO A 149 -14.87 5.11 -0.50
CA PRO A 149 -16.02 5.27 0.37
C PRO A 149 -16.39 3.88 0.88
N SER A 150 -16.41 3.71 2.21
CA SER A 150 -17.02 2.53 2.84
C SER A 150 -18.43 2.38 2.27
N PRO A 151 -18.88 1.17 1.90
CA PRO A 151 -20.25 0.95 1.48
C PRO A 151 -21.14 1.21 2.69
N ARG A 152 -21.60 2.46 2.81
CA ARG A 152 -22.71 2.76 3.69
C ARG A 152 -23.92 2.02 3.11
N VAL A 153 -24.44 1.07 3.86
CA VAL A 153 -25.87 0.81 3.86
C VAL A 153 -26.56 2.17 3.91
N ASP A 154 -27.42 2.41 2.92
CA ASP A 154 -28.21 3.62 2.66
C ASP A 154 -27.53 4.75 1.86
N ALA A 155 -27.31 4.49 0.57
CA ALA A 155 -27.72 5.42 -0.50
C ALA A 155 -28.13 4.55 -1.68
N GLY A 156 -29.40 4.61 -2.11
CA GLY A 156 -30.01 3.76 -3.13
C GLY A 156 -29.39 3.89 -4.53
N LEU A 157 -28.14 3.48 -4.68
CA LEU A 157 -27.47 3.26 -5.94
C LEU A 157 -27.82 1.87 -6.43
N PRO A 158 -28.29 1.71 -7.68
CA PRO A 158 -28.47 0.40 -8.26
C PRO A 158 -27.09 -0.26 -8.34
N VAL A 159 -26.87 -1.27 -7.50
CA VAL A 159 -25.79 -2.23 -7.71
C VAL A 159 -26.14 -2.93 -9.00
N HIS A 160 -25.52 -2.52 -10.11
CA HIS A 160 -25.56 -3.30 -11.34
C HIS A 160 -24.80 -4.60 -11.05
N THR A 161 -25.51 -5.59 -10.54
CA THR A 161 -25.09 -6.97 -10.60
C THR A 161 -24.91 -7.31 -12.06
N LEU A 162 -23.65 -7.38 -12.50
CA LEU A 162 -23.32 -8.04 -13.76
C LEU A 162 -23.73 -9.50 -13.59
N SER A 163 -24.94 -9.80 -14.03
CA SER A 163 -25.42 -11.17 -14.18
C SER A 163 -24.51 -11.83 -15.21
N PRO A 164 -23.90 -13.00 -14.93
CA PRO A 164 -23.24 -13.75 -15.96
C PRO A 164 -24.34 -14.16 -16.95
N THR A 165 -24.34 -13.56 -18.14
CA THR A 165 -25.15 -14.02 -19.25
C THR A 165 -24.83 -15.49 -19.48
N ALA A 166 -25.77 -16.35 -19.07
CA ALA A 166 -25.83 -17.73 -19.49
C ALA A 166 -26.05 -17.72 -21.01
N GLY A 167 -24.93 -17.79 -21.75
CA GLY A 167 -24.95 -18.13 -23.16
C GLY A 167 -25.36 -19.59 -23.29
N THR A 168 -26.62 -19.81 -23.60
CA THR A 168 -27.12 -21.08 -24.14
C THR A 168 -26.41 -21.34 -25.48
N ALA A 169 -25.40 -22.21 -25.44
CA ALA A 169 -24.91 -22.88 -26.64
C ALA A 169 -25.95 -23.94 -27.03
N THR A 170 -26.80 -23.60 -27.98
CA THR A 170 -27.68 -24.55 -28.67
C THR A 170 -26.84 -25.46 -29.56
N CYS A 171 -26.90 -26.76 -29.30
CA CYS A 171 -26.53 -27.82 -30.25
C CYS A 171 -27.32 -27.68 -31.54
N CYS A 172 -26.62 -27.75 -32.67
CA CYS A 172 -27.10 -28.31 -33.93
C CYS A 172 -26.02 -29.25 -34.46
#